data_AF-K4GRC3-F1
#
_entry.id   AF-K4GRC3-F1
#
_cell.length_a   1.000
_cell.length_b   1.000
_cell.length_c   1.000
_cell.angle_alpha   90.00
_cell.angle_beta   90.00
_cell.angle_gamma   90.00
#
_symmetry.space_group_name_H-M   'P 1'
#
loop_
_entity.id
_entity.type
_entity.pdbx_description
1 polymer ?
#
loop_
_entity_poly.entity_id
_entity_poly.type
_entity_poly.pdbx_seq_one_letter_code
_entity_poly.pdbx_strand_id
1 'polypeptide(L)'
;ASAENIPDLPDDYSGSLEDVNCDYLTKHLKRVNVTGKPPNILVYVGSDPQKVKFEEIKSIIMECIDFNTYTVYQLLEKQVLTVPWLDNALLLIIATSEPISDAVSKQFLTFMSKGGKILGLSASFTFGGIQVKNKNELMGTIQGFVFSDEKNNEIRLNVLASGKFFESEITEELRSMKPLGFLDNQDKDMVVVHL
;
A
#
# COMPACT_ATOMS: atom_id res chain seq x y z
N ALA A 1 -54.73 8.83 24.88
CA ALA A 1 -53.87 7.64 24.99
C ALA A 1 -52.47 8.15 25.30
N SER A 2 -51.99 7.86 26.51
CA SER A 2 -50.67 8.25 27.01
C SER A 2 -49.60 7.32 26.45
N ALA A 3 -48.41 7.85 26.17
CA ALA A 3 -47.23 7.06 25.80
C ALA A 3 -46.02 7.56 26.60
N GLU A 4 -46.03 7.31 27.90
CA GLU A 4 -44.86 7.36 28.77
C GLU A 4 -44.58 5.93 29.22
N ASN A 5 -43.54 5.31 28.65
CA ASN A 5 -42.67 4.27 29.24
C ASN A 5 -41.87 3.60 28.11
N ILE A 6 -40.66 4.10 27.84
CA ILE A 6 -39.61 3.31 27.21
C ILE A 6 -38.49 3.23 28.25
N PRO A 7 -38.05 2.04 28.68
CA PRO A 7 -36.97 1.93 29.66
C PRO A 7 -35.62 2.28 29.03
N ASP A 8 -34.82 3.08 29.73
CA ASP A 8 -33.45 3.43 29.35
C ASP A 8 -32.55 2.18 29.38
N LEU A 9 -31.78 1.98 28.30
CA LEU A 9 -30.76 0.94 28.20
C LEU A 9 -29.45 1.45 28.84
N PRO A 10 -28.68 0.59 29.54
CA PRO A 10 -27.39 1.00 30.09
C PRO A 10 -26.34 1.15 28.98
N ASP A 11 -25.73 2.34 28.92
CA ASP A 11 -24.60 2.69 28.06
C ASP A 11 -23.27 2.20 28.65
N ASP A 12 -23.03 0.88 28.62
CA ASP A 12 -21.77 0.29 29.06
C ASP A 12 -21.09 -0.46 27.92
N TYR A 13 -20.54 0.28 26.96
CA TYR A 13 -19.51 -0.24 26.05
C TYR A 13 -18.25 0.63 26.11
N SER A 14 -17.58 0.61 27.27
CA SER A 14 -16.17 0.98 27.33
C SER A 14 -15.35 -0.13 26.67
N GLY A 15 -15.33 -0.14 25.35
CA GLY A 15 -14.39 -0.93 24.57
C GLY A 15 -12.98 -0.44 24.85
N SER A 16 -12.31 -1.05 25.84
CA SER A 16 -10.88 -0.94 26.03
C SER A 16 -10.20 -1.57 24.82
N LEU A 17 -9.95 -0.78 23.79
CA LEU A 17 -9.02 -1.15 22.73
C LEU A 17 -7.64 -1.15 23.35
N GLU A 18 -7.14 -2.35 23.61
CA GLU A 18 -5.76 -2.59 23.97
C GLU A 18 -4.86 -1.91 22.94
N ASP A 19 -4.02 -1.03 23.47
CA ASP A 19 -3.18 -0.07 22.77
C ASP A 19 -2.04 -0.80 22.05
N VAL A 20 -2.33 -1.31 20.84
CA VAL A 20 -1.28 -1.68 19.89
C VAL A 20 -0.64 -0.38 19.44
N ASN A 21 0.50 -0.05 20.04
CA ASN A 21 1.34 1.14 19.81
C ASN A 21 1.29 1.66 18.35
N CYS A 22 0.24 2.44 18.06
CA CYS A 22 -0.07 3.06 16.78
C CYS A 22 0.19 4.57 16.83
N ASP A 23 1.10 5.00 17.70
CA ASP A 23 1.38 6.41 17.95
C ASP A 23 1.80 7.17 16.68
N TYR A 24 2.37 6.47 15.69
CA TYR A 24 2.76 7.03 14.40
C TYR A 24 1.57 7.25 13.46
N LEU A 25 0.65 6.27 13.37
CA LEU A 25 -0.58 6.39 12.58
C LEU A 25 -1.50 7.46 13.17
N THR A 26 -1.67 7.46 14.49
CA THR A 26 -2.52 8.42 15.20
C THR A 26 -2.02 9.87 15.03
N LYS A 27 -0.70 10.11 15.05
CA LYS A 27 -0.13 11.46 14.80
C LYS A 27 -0.32 11.93 13.36
N HIS A 28 -0.21 11.04 12.38
CA HIS A 28 -0.45 11.39 10.97
C HIS A 28 -1.93 11.59 10.66
N LEU A 29 -2.82 10.73 11.17
CA LEU A 29 -4.27 10.88 11.03
C LEU A 29 -4.77 12.20 11.65
N LYS A 30 -4.19 12.62 12.79
CA LYS A 30 -4.47 13.93 13.41
C LYS A 30 -4.05 15.12 12.53
N ARG A 31 -3.00 15.00 11.71
CA ARG A 31 -2.61 16.07 10.76
C ARG A 31 -3.57 16.18 9.58
N VAL A 32 -4.18 15.08 9.15
CA VAL A 32 -5.04 15.06 7.95
C VAL A 32 -6.49 15.45 8.27
N ASN A 33 -6.99 15.14 9.47
CA ASN A 33 -8.39 15.39 9.86
C ASN A 33 -8.70 16.82 10.35
N VAL A 34 -7.81 17.80 10.17
CA VAL A 34 -8.05 19.20 10.60
C VAL A 34 -9.25 19.84 9.90
N THR A 35 -9.68 19.30 8.74
CA THR A 35 -10.78 19.86 7.93
C THR A 35 -12.06 19.02 7.91
N GLY A 36 -12.09 17.88 8.62
CA GLY A 36 -13.21 16.92 8.57
C GLY A 36 -13.37 16.18 7.24
N LYS A 37 -12.47 16.40 6.26
CA LYS A 37 -12.46 15.67 4.98
C LYS A 37 -11.71 14.34 5.12
N PRO A 38 -12.23 13.24 4.56
CA PRO A 38 -11.51 11.97 4.49
C PRO A 38 -10.14 12.12 3.80
N PRO A 39 -9.07 11.46 4.28
CA PRO A 39 -7.78 11.42 3.60
C PRO A 39 -7.90 10.84 2.17
N ASN A 40 -7.10 11.36 1.23
CA ASN A 40 -7.09 10.84 -0.14
C ASN A 40 -6.08 9.71 -0.33
N ILE A 41 -6.50 8.66 -1.03
CA ILE A 41 -5.64 7.63 -1.60
C ILE A 41 -5.61 7.85 -3.10
N LEU A 42 -4.41 7.91 -3.67
CA LEU A 42 -4.21 8.10 -5.10
C LEU A 42 -3.74 6.80 -5.75
N VAL A 43 -4.23 6.51 -6.95
CA VAL A 43 -3.85 5.32 -7.74
C VAL A 43 -3.28 5.76 -9.09
N TYR A 44 -2.01 5.46 -9.33
CA TYR A 44 -1.33 5.69 -10.59
C TYR A 44 -1.16 4.37 -11.36
N VAL A 45 -1.68 4.32 -12.58
CA VAL A 45 -1.75 3.11 -13.44
C VAL A 45 -0.87 3.20 -14.68
N GLY A 46 0.08 4.14 -14.73
CA GLY A 46 0.95 4.36 -15.88
C GLY A 46 0.42 5.39 -16.89
N SER A 47 1.09 5.45 -18.04
CA SER A 47 0.85 6.44 -19.10
C SER A 47 -0.39 6.16 -19.95
N ASP A 48 -0.84 4.90 -20.02
CA ASP A 48 -2.12 4.50 -20.62
C ASP A 48 -3.19 4.29 -19.53
N PRO A 49 -3.96 5.34 -19.16
CA PRO A 49 -5.00 5.24 -18.15
C PRO A 49 -6.24 4.55 -18.73
N GLN A 50 -6.16 3.24 -18.95
CA GLN A 50 -7.37 2.46 -19.19
C GLN A 50 -8.23 2.51 -17.93
N LYS A 51 -9.41 3.16 -18.04
CA LYS A 51 -10.35 3.33 -16.92
C LYS A 51 -10.68 2.02 -16.21
N VAL A 52 -10.71 0.91 -16.96
CA VAL A 52 -10.98 -0.44 -16.43
C VAL A 52 -9.98 -0.83 -15.35
N LYS A 53 -8.68 -0.65 -15.58
CA LYS A 53 -7.64 -1.01 -14.61
C LYS A 53 -7.77 -0.24 -13.30
N PHE A 54 -8.10 1.05 -13.36
CA PHE A 54 -8.29 1.86 -12.16
C PHE A 54 -9.48 1.39 -11.33
N GLU A 55 -10.63 1.12 -11.94
CA GLU A 55 -11.82 0.69 -11.19
C GLU A 55 -11.64 -0.71 -10.58
N GLU A 56 -10.94 -1.63 -11.25
CA GLU A 56 -10.56 -2.94 -10.68
C GLU A 56 -9.71 -2.78 -9.42
N ILE A 57 -8.64 -1.98 -9.50
CA ILE A 57 -7.75 -1.71 -8.36
C ILE A 57 -8.52 -1.03 -7.24
N LYS A 58 -9.36 -0.04 -7.58
CA LYS A 58 -10.20 0.67 -6.62
C LYS A 58 -11.15 -0.29 -5.90
N SER A 59 -11.82 -1.20 -6.62
CA SER A 59 -12.71 -2.19 -6.00
C SER A 59 -11.98 -3.01 -4.93
N ILE A 60 -10.80 -3.53 -5.26
CA ILE A 60 -9.98 -4.32 -4.33
C ILE A 60 -9.57 -3.48 -3.11
N ILE A 61 -9.14 -2.23 -3.32
CA ILE A 61 -8.77 -1.33 -2.21
C ILE A 61 -9.96 -1.10 -1.28
N MET A 62 -11.15 -0.88 -1.83
CA MET A 62 -12.38 -0.62 -1.06
C MET A 62 -12.84 -1.83 -0.25
N GLU A 63 -12.41 -3.05 -0.60
CA GLU A 63 -12.62 -4.25 0.22
C GLU A 63 -11.64 -4.33 1.41
N CYS A 64 -10.51 -3.62 1.34
CA CYS A 64 -9.47 -3.63 2.36
C CYS A 64 -9.57 -2.47 3.37
N ILE A 65 -10.39 -1.44 3.10
CA ILE A 65 -10.48 -0.23 3.92
C ILE A 65 -11.94 0.10 4.23
N ASP A 66 -12.18 0.84 5.33
CA ASP A 66 -13.51 1.40 5.58
C ASP A 66 -13.84 2.47 4.54
N PHE A 67 -14.82 2.18 3.70
CA PHE A 67 -15.23 3.03 2.59
C PHE A 67 -15.68 4.45 2.99
N ASN A 68 -16.05 4.66 4.27
CA ASN A 68 -16.45 5.97 4.78
C ASN A 68 -15.25 6.82 5.23
N THR A 69 -14.07 6.21 5.35
CA THR A 69 -12.89 6.85 5.96
C THR A 69 -11.90 7.41 4.96
N TYR A 70 -11.94 6.98 3.69
CA TYR A 70 -10.97 7.40 2.67
C TYR A 70 -11.66 7.71 1.35
N THR A 71 -11.06 8.62 0.58
CA THR A 71 -11.47 8.85 -0.80
C THR A 71 -10.41 8.35 -1.78
N VAL A 72 -10.78 7.49 -2.72
CA VAL A 72 -9.85 6.89 -3.69
C VAL A 72 -9.98 7.55 -5.06
N TYR A 73 -8.90 8.15 -5.56
CA TYR A 73 -8.85 8.83 -6.86
C TYR A 73 -7.76 8.29 -7.77
N GLN A 74 -7.99 8.37 -9.08
CA GLN A 74 -6.95 8.12 -10.07
C GLN A 74 -6.01 9.32 -10.16
N LEU A 75 -4.70 9.08 -10.11
CA LEU A 75 -3.67 10.06 -10.45
C LEU A 75 -3.20 9.79 -11.88
N LEU A 76 -3.53 10.69 -12.80
CA LEU A 76 -3.10 10.60 -14.19
C LEU A 76 -1.64 11.06 -14.34
N GLU A 77 -0.90 10.49 -15.28
CA GLU A 77 0.47 10.89 -15.64
C GLU A 77 0.65 12.42 -15.71
N LYS A 78 -0.24 13.09 -16.46
CA LYS A 78 -0.22 14.56 -16.65
C LYS A 78 -0.43 15.35 -15.35
N GLN A 79 -0.99 14.73 -14.32
CA GLN A 79 -1.23 15.34 -13.01
C GLN A 79 -0.06 15.11 -12.05
N VAL A 80 0.82 14.13 -12.31
CA VAL A 80 1.96 13.84 -11.42
C VAL A 80 2.87 15.07 -11.29
N LEU A 81 3.13 15.73 -12.42
CA LEU A 81 4.02 16.89 -12.47
C LEU A 81 3.32 18.20 -12.06
N THR A 82 2.02 18.17 -11.77
CA THR A 82 1.29 19.35 -11.33
C THR A 82 1.01 19.28 -9.83
N VAL A 83 1.27 20.39 -9.14
CA VAL A 83 0.95 20.55 -7.71
C VAL A 83 -0.56 20.79 -7.64
N PRO A 84 -1.34 19.88 -7.03
CA PRO A 84 -1.51 19.95 -5.57
C PRO A 84 -1.58 18.58 -4.86
N TRP A 85 -1.34 17.47 -5.55
CA TRP A 85 -1.62 16.15 -4.97
C TRP A 85 -0.66 15.73 -3.85
N LEU A 86 0.60 16.17 -3.92
CA LEU A 86 1.67 15.82 -2.96
C LEU A 86 1.29 16.11 -1.50
N ASP A 87 0.60 17.21 -1.26
CA ASP A 87 0.24 17.65 0.10
C ASP A 87 -1.16 17.18 0.51
N ASN A 88 -1.91 16.56 -0.41
CA ASN A 88 -3.31 16.20 -0.21
C ASN A 88 -3.55 14.68 -0.21
N ALA A 89 -2.51 13.87 -0.45
CA ALA A 89 -2.60 12.41 -0.44
C ALA A 89 -1.96 11.83 0.83
N LEU A 90 -2.60 10.80 1.39
CA LEU A 90 -2.04 10.00 2.48
C LEU A 90 -1.20 8.84 1.93
N LEU A 91 -1.69 8.22 0.86
CA LEU A 91 -1.11 7.03 0.23
C LEU A 91 -1.15 7.19 -1.28
N LEU A 92 -0.06 6.82 -1.93
CA LEU A 92 0.02 6.64 -3.38
C LEU A 92 0.20 5.15 -3.68
N ILE A 93 -0.70 4.61 -4.50
CA ILE A 93 -0.64 3.25 -5.02
C ILE A 93 -0.13 3.33 -6.45
N ILE A 94 0.97 2.63 -6.73
CA ILE A 94 1.56 2.52 -8.07
C ILE A 94 1.25 1.13 -8.58
N ALA A 95 0.45 1.03 -9.63
CA ALA A 95 -0.03 -0.24 -10.17
C ALA A 95 0.25 -0.34 -11.66
N THR A 96 1.52 -0.18 -12.04
CA THR A 96 1.97 -0.34 -13.41
C THR A 96 3.31 -1.05 -13.48
N SER A 97 3.40 -2.03 -14.38
CA SER A 97 4.66 -2.73 -14.68
C SER A 97 5.51 -2.01 -15.73
N GLU A 98 4.96 -0.94 -16.33
CA GLU A 98 5.68 -0.11 -17.30
C GLU A 98 6.77 0.71 -16.59
N PRO A 99 7.90 1.02 -17.26
CA PRO A 99 8.91 1.90 -16.72
C PRO A 99 8.33 3.28 -16.40
N ILE A 100 8.71 3.82 -15.25
CA ILE A 100 8.29 5.14 -14.80
C ILE A 100 9.37 6.16 -15.19
N SER A 101 8.97 7.28 -15.79
CA SER A 101 9.92 8.33 -16.18
C SER A 101 10.60 8.96 -14.95
N ASP A 102 11.85 9.42 -15.12
CA ASP A 102 12.62 10.05 -14.04
C ASP A 102 11.90 11.24 -13.41
N ALA A 103 11.16 12.01 -14.22
CA ALA A 103 10.40 13.17 -13.74
C ALA A 103 9.26 12.75 -12.81
N VAL A 104 8.51 11.69 -13.16
CA VAL A 104 7.43 11.12 -12.34
C VAL A 104 8.01 10.48 -11.09
N SER A 105 9.07 9.68 -11.23
CA SER A 105 9.79 9.04 -10.13
C SER A 105 10.27 10.06 -9.09
N LYS A 106 10.84 11.20 -9.53
CA LYS A 106 11.26 12.30 -8.64
C LYS A 106 10.11 12.89 -7.82
N GLN A 107 8.90 12.99 -8.39
CA GLN A 107 7.74 13.45 -7.64
C GLN A 107 7.29 12.42 -6.60
N PHE A 108 7.35 11.13 -6.91
CA PHE A 108 7.04 10.06 -5.95
C PHE A 108 8.03 10.04 -4.79
N LEU A 109 9.33 10.22 -5.07
CA LEU A 109 10.35 10.39 -4.03
C LEU A 109 10.10 11.66 -3.20
N THR A 110 9.69 12.76 -3.84
CA THR A 110 9.33 14.02 -3.14
C THR A 110 8.15 13.80 -2.21
N PHE A 111 7.11 13.07 -2.64
CA PHE A 111 5.98 12.69 -1.81
C PHE A 111 6.42 11.91 -0.56
N MET A 112 7.27 10.90 -0.72
CA MET A 112 7.81 10.14 0.40
C MET A 112 8.65 11.00 1.35
N SER A 113 9.48 11.91 0.82
CA SER A 113 10.29 12.82 1.65
C SER A 113 9.45 13.75 2.56
N LYS A 114 8.20 14.01 2.18
CA LYS A 114 7.23 14.78 2.97
C LYS A 114 6.46 13.92 3.99
N GLY A 115 6.75 12.62 4.07
CA GLY A 115 6.07 11.66 4.94
C GLY A 115 4.88 10.96 4.30
N GLY A 116 4.69 11.09 2.99
CA GLY A 116 3.75 10.27 2.22
C GLY A 116 4.18 8.81 2.16
N LYS A 117 3.22 7.90 1.95
CA LYS A 117 3.48 6.46 1.85
C LYS A 117 3.21 5.95 0.44
N ILE A 118 4.00 4.99 -0.03
CA ILE A 118 3.82 4.35 -1.34
C ILE A 118 3.56 2.86 -1.17
N LEU A 119 2.57 2.34 -1.90
CA LEU A 119 2.34 0.92 -2.09
C LEU A 119 2.52 0.58 -3.58
N GLY A 120 3.51 -0.23 -3.90
CA GLY A 120 3.73 -0.74 -5.26
C GLY A 120 3.02 -2.07 -5.48
N LEU A 121 2.17 -2.16 -6.49
CA LEU A 121 1.48 -3.39 -6.91
C LEU A 121 1.98 -3.79 -8.30
N SER A 122 2.77 -4.86 -8.39
CA SER A 122 3.46 -5.26 -9.63
C SER A 122 4.20 -4.09 -10.30
N ALA A 123 4.70 -3.17 -9.47
CA ALA A 123 5.27 -1.91 -9.91
C ALA A 123 6.73 -2.10 -10.37
N SER A 124 7.12 -1.37 -11.41
CA SER A 124 8.54 -1.21 -11.79
C SER A 124 9.29 -0.19 -10.91
N PHE A 125 8.54 0.62 -10.16
CA PHE A 125 9.07 1.64 -9.26
C PHE A 125 9.89 1.02 -8.13
N THR A 126 11.11 1.52 -7.94
CA THR A 126 12.03 1.09 -6.90
C THR A 126 12.75 2.28 -6.28
N PHE A 127 13.15 2.15 -5.02
CA PHE A 127 13.91 3.16 -4.29
C PHE A 127 14.71 2.49 -3.16
N GLY A 128 15.64 3.23 -2.54
CA GLY A 128 16.39 2.75 -1.37
C GLY A 128 17.28 1.54 -1.66
N GLY A 129 17.96 1.52 -2.81
CA GLY A 129 18.89 0.45 -3.19
C GLY A 129 18.25 -0.89 -3.51
N ILE A 130 16.91 -0.96 -3.58
CA ILE A 130 16.19 -2.16 -4.03
C ILE A 130 16.02 -2.13 -5.53
N GLN A 131 16.13 -3.29 -6.16
CA GLN A 131 15.84 -3.49 -7.57
C GLN A 131 14.89 -4.65 -7.78
N VAL A 132 14.16 -4.61 -8.89
CA VAL A 132 13.39 -5.75 -9.38
C VAL A 132 14.25 -6.52 -10.37
N LYS A 133 14.55 -7.77 -10.05
CA LYS A 133 15.23 -8.72 -10.93
C LYS A 133 14.23 -9.69 -11.56
N ASN A 134 14.69 -10.43 -12.56
CA ASN A 134 13.88 -11.43 -13.27
C ASN A 134 14.57 -12.80 -13.23
N LYS A 135 13.77 -13.83 -12.95
CA LYS A 135 14.08 -15.24 -13.02
C LYS A 135 13.06 -15.91 -13.95
N ASN A 136 13.40 -15.96 -15.24
CA ASN A 136 12.46 -16.37 -16.30
C ASN A 136 11.96 -17.81 -16.11
N GLU A 137 12.74 -18.69 -15.49
CA GLU A 137 12.33 -20.07 -15.20
C GLU A 137 11.16 -20.17 -14.22
N LEU A 138 10.91 -19.14 -13.42
CA LEU A 138 9.75 -19.10 -12.51
C LEU A 138 8.49 -18.56 -13.19
N MET A 139 8.61 -17.86 -14.31
CA MET A 139 7.49 -17.17 -14.93
C MET A 139 6.38 -18.15 -15.36
N GLY A 140 5.16 -17.92 -14.87
CA GLY A 140 3.99 -18.76 -15.19
C GLY A 140 3.96 -20.09 -14.44
N THR A 141 4.90 -20.34 -13.53
CA THR A 141 4.88 -21.53 -12.67
C THR A 141 4.10 -21.26 -11.39
N ILE A 142 3.50 -22.32 -10.82
CA ILE A 142 2.88 -22.24 -9.49
C ILE A 142 4.00 -22.38 -8.46
N GLN A 143 4.17 -21.36 -7.62
CA GLN A 143 5.16 -21.33 -6.54
C GLN A 143 4.45 -21.23 -5.19
N GLY A 144 5.05 -21.82 -4.15
CA GLY A 144 4.65 -21.51 -2.79
C GLY A 144 5.05 -20.07 -2.47
N PHE A 145 4.15 -19.29 -1.89
CA PHE A 145 4.40 -17.97 -1.35
C PHE A 145 4.22 -18.01 0.16
N VAL A 146 5.21 -17.50 0.88
CA VAL A 146 5.27 -17.53 2.34
C VAL A 146 5.35 -16.11 2.86
N PHE A 147 4.50 -15.76 3.82
CA PHE A 147 4.50 -14.48 4.53
C PHE A 147 4.08 -14.70 5.98
N SER A 148 4.31 -13.69 6.82
CA SER A 148 3.90 -13.74 8.24
C SER A 148 2.74 -12.80 8.50
N ASP A 149 1.78 -13.23 9.32
CA ASP A 149 0.74 -12.35 9.85
C ASP A 149 1.29 -11.43 10.97
N GLU A 150 0.42 -10.58 11.53
CA GLU A 150 0.78 -9.66 12.62
C GLU A 150 1.24 -10.36 13.91
N LYS A 151 0.89 -11.64 14.08
CA LYS A 151 1.28 -12.49 15.22
C LYS A 151 2.54 -13.32 14.91
N ASN A 152 3.19 -13.05 13.77
CA ASN A 152 4.32 -13.81 13.23
C ASN A 152 4.01 -15.29 12.93
N ASN A 153 2.74 -15.65 12.70
CA ASN A 153 2.41 -16.96 12.17
C ASN A 153 2.74 -17.01 10.68
N GLU A 154 3.42 -18.08 10.27
CA GLU A 154 3.71 -18.31 8.86
C GLU A 154 2.44 -18.76 8.13
N ILE A 155 2.11 -18.05 7.06
CA ILE A 155 1.02 -18.35 6.14
C ILE A 155 1.62 -18.72 4.79
N ARG A 156 1.12 -19.81 4.22
CA ARG A 156 1.54 -20.29 2.91
C ARG A 156 0.37 -20.31 1.94
N LEU A 157 0.60 -19.77 0.75
CA LEU A 157 -0.35 -19.75 -0.37
C LEU A 157 0.35 -20.28 -1.63
N ASN A 158 -0.43 -20.75 -2.60
CA ASN A 158 0.09 -21.04 -3.93
C ASN A 158 -0.19 -19.84 -4.84
N VAL A 159 0.82 -19.34 -5.53
CA VAL A 159 0.72 -18.18 -6.42
C VAL A 159 1.27 -18.51 -7.80
N LEU A 160 0.73 -17.87 -8.83
CA LEU A 160 1.32 -17.88 -10.17
C LEU A 160 2.47 -16.86 -10.20
N ALA A 161 3.70 -17.33 -10.33
CA ALA A 161 4.87 -16.47 -10.26
C ALA A 161 5.03 -15.62 -11.54
N SER A 162 5.31 -14.32 -11.35
CA SER A 162 5.59 -13.39 -12.43
C SER A 162 7.02 -13.50 -12.99
N GLY A 163 7.86 -14.30 -12.33
CA GLY A 163 9.31 -14.33 -12.57
C GLY A 163 10.05 -13.13 -12.00
N LYS A 164 9.37 -12.17 -11.35
CA LYS A 164 10.01 -10.98 -10.76
C LYS A 164 10.18 -11.12 -9.25
N PHE A 165 11.31 -10.65 -8.75
CA PHE A 165 11.62 -10.63 -7.32
C PHE A 165 12.46 -9.40 -6.98
N PHE A 166 12.49 -9.03 -5.71
CA PHE A 166 13.27 -7.92 -5.18
C PHE A 166 14.65 -8.39 -4.75
N GLU A 167 15.66 -7.58 -5.04
CA GLU A 167 17.04 -7.76 -4.60
C GLU A 167 17.58 -6.42 -4.09
N SER A 168 18.45 -6.45 -3.08
CA SER A 168 19.12 -5.25 -2.57
C SER A 168 20.53 -5.15 -3.15
N GLU A 169 20.90 -3.99 -3.70
CA GLU A 169 22.24 -3.76 -4.27
C GLU A 169 23.33 -3.51 -3.22
N ILE A 170 22.97 -3.09 -2.00
CA ILE A 170 23.93 -2.64 -0.99
C ILE A 170 23.73 -3.44 0.31
N THR A 171 24.74 -4.22 0.68
CA THR A 171 24.71 -5.11 1.85
C THR A 171 24.57 -4.36 3.19
N GLU A 172 24.90 -3.06 3.23
CA GLU A 172 24.90 -2.23 4.44
C GLU A 172 23.58 -1.46 4.69
N GLU A 173 22.75 -1.23 3.67
CA GLU A 173 21.41 -0.60 3.80
C GLU A 173 20.31 -1.60 4.20
N LEU A 174 20.67 -2.88 4.38
CA LEU A 174 19.77 -3.95 4.85
C LEU A 174 19.07 -3.66 6.19
N ARG A 175 19.49 -2.64 6.95
CA ARG A 175 18.88 -2.30 8.24
C ARG A 175 17.48 -1.70 8.13
N SER A 176 17.11 -1.10 7.00
CA SER A 176 15.76 -0.52 6.80
C SER A 176 14.80 -1.43 6.03
N MET A 177 15.33 -2.37 5.24
CA MET A 177 14.49 -3.28 4.45
C MET A 177 14.01 -4.47 5.28
N LYS A 178 12.69 -4.62 5.39
CA LYS A 178 12.04 -5.81 5.97
C LYS A 178 11.38 -6.64 4.87
N PRO A 179 11.84 -7.87 4.58
CA PRO A 179 11.08 -8.78 3.74
C PRO A 179 9.78 -9.16 4.45
N LEU A 180 8.64 -9.00 3.77
CA LEU A 180 7.32 -9.39 4.29
C LEU A 180 6.85 -10.71 3.70
N GLY A 181 7.36 -11.09 2.53
CA GLY A 181 7.07 -12.39 1.94
C GLY A 181 8.01 -12.78 0.81
N PHE A 182 8.18 -14.09 0.65
CA PHE A 182 9.13 -14.71 -0.27
C PHE A 182 8.52 -15.95 -0.93
N LEU A 183 9.10 -16.37 -2.06
CA LEU A 183 8.77 -17.64 -2.69
C LEU A 183 9.46 -18.79 -1.95
N ASP A 184 8.75 -19.89 -1.76
CA ASP A 184 9.26 -21.14 -1.18
C ASP A 184 10.08 -21.92 -2.20
N ASN A 185 11.16 -21.30 -2.66
CA ASN A 185 12.18 -21.88 -3.51
C ASN A 185 13.54 -21.87 -2.80
N GLN A 186 14.56 -22.45 -3.44
CA GLN A 186 15.88 -22.58 -2.84
C GLN A 186 16.51 -21.23 -2.45
N ASP A 187 16.24 -20.19 -3.23
CA ASP A 187 16.83 -18.85 -3.06
C ASP A 187 16.04 -17.95 -2.12
N LYS A 188 14.82 -18.36 -1.74
CA LYS A 188 13.84 -17.55 -0.98
C LYS A 188 13.62 -16.17 -1.62
N ASP A 189 13.36 -16.17 -2.92
CA ASP A 189 13.19 -14.94 -3.71
C ASP A 189 12.13 -14.00 -3.08
N MET A 190 12.52 -12.77 -2.73
CA MET A 190 11.65 -11.81 -2.05
C MET A 190 10.62 -11.21 -3.02
N VAL A 191 9.34 -11.24 -2.66
CA VAL A 191 8.26 -10.72 -3.54
C VAL A 191 7.41 -9.65 -2.87
N VAL A 192 7.50 -9.50 -1.54
CA VAL A 192 6.91 -8.39 -0.80
C VAL A 192 7.95 -7.82 0.15
N VAL A 193 8.19 -6.52 0.07
CA VAL A 193 9.22 -5.81 0.83
C VAL A 193 8.65 -4.54 1.44
N HIS A 194 9.14 -4.17 2.61
CA HIS A 194 8.84 -2.91 3.29
C HIS A 194 10.15 -2.16 3.57
N LEU A 195 10.14 -0.86 3.31
CA LEU A 195 11.30 0.05 3.40
C LEU A 195 11.02 1.18 4.37
#